data_AF-A0A7X4DWL7-F1
#
_entry.id   AF-A0A7X4DWL7-F1
#
_cell.length_a   1.000
_cell.length_b   1.000
_cell.length_c   1.000
_cell.angle_alpha   90.00
_cell.angle_beta   90.00
_cell.angle_gamma   90.00
#
_symmetry.space_group_name_H-M   'P 1'
#
loop_
_entity.id
_entity.type
_entity.pdbx_description
1 polymer ?
#
loop_
_entity_poly.entity_id
_entity_poly.type
_entity_poly.pdbx_seq_one_letter_code
_entity_poly.pdbx_strand_id
1 'polypeptide(L)'
;MIEWLGIEQLFELSTADKIFGLFTPLMIFIAFAIATLVLPGRWVPGYAVDKATGEPRRYRLNGLLVFIVAVLVWGFELIPGLERDWFYRTSLYAVAGGTGFAVIFTALAVYTQPKTENTNPITDFYLGRVQEIRFFNDRLDLKMTFYVVGGTMLGINAMSGAAWHYEQFSPTNEVNLGVFVYAAIFTFYVFDYHVFERVQLYTFDLIHEKMGLKMFWGDIVIYGWLFIVPLYGMAAYPDPGFSTAWTYVWIIGASALFLVGWSISRGANMQKYTFKRWPERKFLGIIEPRYIQAGDR
;
A
#
# COMPACT_ATOMS: atom_id res chain seq x y z
N MET A 1 15.00 4.87 -27.08
CA MET A 1 14.93 3.42 -26.77
C MET A 1 13.71 3.08 -25.89
N ILE A 2 13.15 4.02 -25.12
CA ILE A 2 11.97 3.80 -24.26
C ILE A 2 10.65 4.34 -24.84
N GLU A 3 10.66 4.98 -26.01
CA GLU A 3 9.49 5.73 -26.52
C GLU A 3 8.23 4.86 -26.72
N TRP A 4 8.41 3.60 -27.10
CA TRP A 4 7.29 2.67 -27.26
C TRP A 4 6.56 2.35 -25.94
N LEU A 5 7.15 2.68 -24.79
CA LEU A 5 6.53 2.49 -23.46
C LEU A 5 5.63 3.67 -23.05
N GLY A 6 5.77 4.86 -23.65
CA GLY A 6 4.98 6.05 -23.30
C GLY A 6 5.21 6.56 -21.86
N ILE A 7 6.46 6.50 -21.37
CA ILE A 7 6.85 6.87 -20.00
C ILE A 7 7.98 7.90 -19.95
N GLU A 8 8.25 8.59 -21.05
CA GLU A 8 9.34 9.56 -21.23
C GLU A 8 9.27 10.69 -20.20
N GLN A 9 8.05 11.15 -19.89
CA GLN A 9 7.78 12.16 -18.88
C GLN A 9 8.34 11.83 -17.50
N LEU A 10 8.54 10.54 -17.18
CA LEU A 10 9.12 10.10 -15.90
C LEU A 10 10.66 10.24 -15.85
N PHE A 11 11.29 10.58 -16.98
CA PHE A 11 12.74 10.81 -17.10
C PHE A 11 13.09 12.30 -17.30
N GLU A 12 12.12 13.10 -17.70
CA GLU A 12 12.22 14.55 -17.96
C GLU A 12 12.17 15.37 -16.67
N LEU A 13 13.12 15.08 -15.79
CA LEU A 13 13.26 15.74 -14.49
C LEU A 13 14.56 16.54 -14.40
N SER A 14 14.56 17.59 -13.58
CA SER A 14 15.79 18.31 -13.22
C SER A 14 16.75 17.37 -12.48
N THR A 15 18.06 17.66 -12.51
CA THR A 15 19.04 16.86 -11.75
C THR A 15 18.70 16.81 -10.26
N ALA A 16 18.19 17.91 -9.70
CA ALA A 16 17.77 17.96 -8.30
C ALA A 16 16.60 16.99 -8.04
N ASP A 17 15.57 17.00 -8.87
CA ASP A 17 14.40 16.14 -8.71
C ASP A 17 14.75 14.66 -8.84
N LYS A 18 15.71 14.32 -9.71
CA LYS A 18 16.23 12.95 -9.83
C LYS A 18 16.87 12.48 -8.51
N ILE A 19 17.68 13.33 -7.89
CA ILE A 19 18.31 13.03 -6.60
C ILE A 19 17.25 12.90 -5.51
N PHE A 20 16.37 13.90 -5.35
CA PHE A 20 15.32 13.83 -4.33
C PHE A 20 14.37 12.66 -4.55
N GLY A 21 14.04 12.35 -5.81
CA GLY A 21 13.27 11.18 -6.22
C GLY A 21 13.86 9.86 -5.71
N LEU A 22 15.18 9.69 -5.80
CA LEU A 22 15.88 8.52 -5.24
C LEU A 22 15.68 8.41 -3.72
N PHE A 23 15.69 9.53 -3.00
CA PHE A 23 15.53 9.56 -1.54
C PHE A 23 14.07 9.58 -1.08
N THR A 24 13.09 9.80 -1.97
CA THR A 24 11.67 9.89 -1.63
C THR A 24 11.18 8.71 -0.78
N PRO A 25 11.44 7.42 -1.11
CA PRO A 25 10.96 6.31 -0.29
C PRO A 25 11.49 6.34 1.14
N LEU A 26 12.77 6.74 1.33
CA LEU A 26 13.38 6.86 2.64
C LEU A 26 12.74 8.00 3.44
N MET A 27 12.60 9.17 2.83
CA MET A 27 11.99 10.34 3.48
C MET A 27 10.55 10.05 3.89
N ILE A 28 9.77 9.41 3.01
CA ILE A 28 8.40 8.99 3.30
C ILE A 28 8.37 7.97 4.42
N PHE A 29 9.22 6.95 4.38
CA PHE A 29 9.26 5.96 5.46
C PHE A 29 9.56 6.60 6.82
N ILE A 30 10.51 7.54 6.88
CA ILE A 30 10.83 8.30 8.10
C ILE A 30 9.64 9.15 8.56
N ALA A 31 9.03 9.91 7.64
CA ALA A 31 7.88 10.76 7.96
C ALA A 31 6.70 9.94 8.51
N PHE A 32 6.43 8.78 7.91
CA PHE A 32 5.37 7.88 8.35
C PHE A 32 5.71 7.19 9.67
N ALA A 33 6.95 6.77 9.88
CA ALA A 33 7.38 6.25 11.18
C ALA A 33 7.15 7.29 12.29
N ILE A 34 7.49 8.56 12.05
CA ILE A 34 7.23 9.66 12.98
C ILE A 34 5.72 9.86 13.19
N ALA A 35 4.94 9.92 12.12
CA ALA A 35 3.48 10.08 12.18
C ALA A 35 2.83 8.94 12.97
N THR A 36 3.21 7.69 12.68
CA THR A 36 2.79 6.52 13.44
C THR A 36 3.12 6.67 14.91
N LEU A 37 4.31 7.13 15.29
CA LEU A 37 4.69 7.30 16.69
C LEU A 37 3.91 8.40 17.41
N VAL A 38 3.73 9.56 16.77
CA VAL A 38 3.17 10.78 17.37
C VAL A 38 1.65 10.77 17.40
N LEU A 39 0.99 10.35 16.33
CA LEU A 39 -0.47 10.35 16.22
C LEU A 39 -1.10 9.33 17.17
N PRO A 40 -2.28 9.59 17.74
CA PRO A 40 -2.95 8.67 18.65
C PRO A 40 -3.22 7.32 17.97
N GLY A 41 -3.14 6.24 18.74
CA GLY A 41 -3.30 4.89 18.24
C GLY A 41 -3.83 3.94 19.30
N ARG A 42 -4.45 2.85 18.85
CA ARG A 42 -5.06 1.84 19.71
C ARG A 42 -4.21 0.58 19.76
N TRP A 43 -4.13 -0.06 20.93
CA TRP A 43 -3.44 -1.33 21.10
C TRP A 43 -4.40 -2.50 20.85
N VAL A 44 -4.07 -3.33 19.86
CA VAL A 44 -4.90 -4.46 19.44
C VAL A 44 -4.09 -5.75 19.51
N PRO A 45 -4.61 -6.83 20.10
CA PRO A 45 -3.97 -8.14 20.02
C PRO A 45 -4.03 -8.65 18.59
N GLY A 46 -2.89 -9.13 18.08
CA GLY A 46 -2.79 -9.77 16.78
C GLY A 46 -2.80 -11.30 16.88
N TYR A 47 -2.62 -11.96 15.74
CA TYR A 47 -2.59 -13.43 15.67
C TYR A 47 -1.19 -14.01 15.89
N ALA A 48 -0.14 -13.24 15.62
CA ALA A 48 1.22 -13.66 15.92
C ALA A 48 1.41 -13.78 17.45
N VAL A 49 2.07 -14.86 17.87
CA VAL A 49 2.28 -15.20 19.29
C VAL A 49 3.74 -14.96 19.66
N ASP A 50 3.97 -14.43 20.86
CA ASP A 50 5.31 -14.31 21.39
C ASP A 50 5.84 -15.70 21.78
N LYS A 51 6.99 -16.09 21.23
CA LYS A 51 7.56 -17.42 21.46
C LYS A 51 8.06 -17.63 22.90
N ALA A 52 8.41 -16.57 23.62
CA ALA A 52 8.91 -16.67 24.99
C ALA A 52 7.75 -16.78 25.99
N THR A 53 6.64 -16.08 25.76
CA THR A 53 5.51 -16.05 26.70
C THR A 53 4.33 -16.93 26.29
N GLY A 54 4.21 -17.29 25.01
CA GLY A 54 3.05 -18.00 24.46
C GLY A 54 1.81 -17.11 24.27
N GLU A 55 1.90 -15.82 24.56
CA GLU A 55 0.77 -14.89 24.51
C GLU A 55 0.65 -14.17 23.15
N PRO A 56 -0.57 -13.80 22.72
CA PRO A 56 -0.77 -12.99 21.52
C PRO A 56 -0.03 -11.65 21.59
N ARG A 57 0.72 -11.32 20.54
CA ARG A 57 1.42 -10.04 20.44
C ARG A 57 0.43 -8.90 20.29
N ARG A 58 0.76 -7.75 20.88
CA ARG A 58 -0.02 -6.52 20.74
C ARG A 58 0.63 -5.57 19.74
N TYR A 59 -0.21 -4.86 19.00
CA TYR A 59 0.19 -3.91 17.97
C TYR A 59 -0.52 -2.59 18.19
N ARG A 60 0.21 -1.49 18.01
CA ARG A 60 -0.35 -0.15 18.04
C ARG A 60 -0.79 0.25 16.64
N LEU A 61 -2.09 0.40 16.45
CA LEU A 61 -2.71 0.67 15.16
C LEU A 61 -3.24 2.11 15.08
N ASN A 62 -2.85 2.82 14.04
CA ASN A 62 -3.32 4.17 13.71
C ASN A 62 -3.25 4.48 12.20
N GLY A 63 -3.19 3.45 11.36
CA GLY A 63 -2.98 3.59 9.92
C GLY A 63 -4.00 4.51 9.23
N LEU A 64 -5.28 4.44 9.60
CA LEU A 64 -6.31 5.33 9.02
C LEU A 64 -6.05 6.80 9.32
N LEU A 65 -5.60 7.13 10.53
CA LEU A 65 -5.30 8.52 10.89
C LEU A 65 -4.04 9.00 10.18
N VAL A 66 -3.00 8.16 10.11
CA VAL A 66 -1.78 8.44 9.35
C VAL A 66 -2.11 8.68 7.88
N PHE A 67 -2.95 7.84 7.27
CA PHE A 67 -3.42 7.97 5.89
C PHE A 67 -4.13 9.31 5.67
N ILE A 68 -5.12 9.66 6.51
CA ILE A 68 -5.85 10.92 6.38
C ILE A 68 -4.91 12.12 6.49
N VAL A 69 -4.01 12.12 7.49
CA VAL A 69 -3.03 13.20 7.67
C VAL A 69 -2.12 13.31 6.45
N ALA A 70 -1.61 12.18 5.93
CA ALA A 70 -0.74 12.18 4.76
C ALA A 70 -1.46 12.73 3.52
N VAL A 71 -2.72 12.33 3.28
CA VAL A 71 -3.54 12.84 2.17
C VAL A 71 -3.79 14.34 2.31
N LEU A 72 -4.06 14.84 3.51
CA LEU A 72 -4.26 16.29 3.75
C LEU A 72 -2.96 17.07 3.54
N VAL A 73 -1.83 16.57 4.06
CA VAL A 73 -0.51 17.20 3.89
C VAL A 73 -0.14 17.29 2.41
N TRP A 74 -0.32 16.21 1.66
CA TRP A 74 -0.08 16.16 0.23
C TRP A 74 -1.07 17.02 -0.57
N GLY A 75 -2.37 16.86 -0.32
CA GLY A 75 -3.43 17.49 -1.12
C GLY A 75 -3.51 19.01 -0.95
N PHE A 76 -3.10 19.53 0.21
CA PHE A 76 -2.98 20.98 0.46
C PHE A 76 -1.55 21.51 0.27
N GLU A 77 -0.61 20.70 -0.22
CA GLU A 77 0.77 21.09 -0.48
C GLU A 77 1.44 21.75 0.74
N LEU A 78 1.20 21.19 1.93
CA LEU A 78 1.67 21.76 3.21
C LEU A 78 3.19 21.68 3.41
N ILE A 79 3.90 21.00 2.51
CA ILE A 79 5.36 20.87 2.50
C ILE A 79 5.89 21.63 1.30
N PRO A 80 6.65 22.72 1.48
CA PRO A 80 7.25 23.45 0.38
C PRO A 80 8.14 22.54 -0.49
N GLY A 81 7.95 22.59 -1.80
CA GLY A 81 8.66 21.75 -2.77
C GLY A 81 8.09 20.35 -2.96
N LEU A 82 7.01 19.99 -2.26
CA LEU A 82 6.25 18.76 -2.51
C LEU A 82 4.96 19.09 -3.28
N GLU A 83 5.10 19.23 -4.58
CA GLU A 83 3.98 19.44 -5.50
C GLU A 83 3.10 18.19 -5.61
N ARG A 84 1.81 18.36 -5.96
CA ARG A 84 0.85 17.24 -5.96
C ARG A 84 1.22 16.11 -6.91
N ASP A 85 1.90 16.39 -8.00
CA ASP A 85 2.38 15.42 -9.00
C ASP A 85 3.74 14.77 -8.65
N TRP A 86 4.41 15.21 -7.57
CA TRP A 86 5.76 14.78 -7.18
C TRP A 86 5.94 13.25 -7.18
N PHE A 87 5.05 12.53 -6.52
CA PHE A 87 5.18 11.09 -6.34
C PHE A 87 5.05 10.33 -7.65
N TYR A 88 4.18 10.79 -8.55
CA TYR A 88 4.04 10.23 -9.87
C TYR A 88 5.28 10.51 -10.73
N ARG A 89 5.65 11.79 -10.91
CA ARG A 89 6.75 12.14 -11.82
C ARG A 89 8.08 11.55 -11.41
N THR A 90 8.33 11.41 -10.10
CA THR A 90 9.58 10.83 -9.56
C THR A 90 9.54 9.31 -9.40
N SER A 91 8.47 8.64 -9.84
CA SER A 91 8.22 7.23 -9.54
C SER A 91 9.37 6.28 -9.92
N LEU A 92 10.00 6.46 -11.08
CA LEU A 92 11.12 5.59 -11.50
C LEU A 92 12.37 5.77 -10.63
N TYR A 93 12.64 7.01 -10.22
CA TYR A 93 13.73 7.32 -9.29
C TYR A 93 13.42 6.78 -7.89
N ALA A 94 12.18 6.89 -7.44
CA ALA A 94 11.74 6.29 -6.18
C ALA A 94 11.86 4.74 -6.21
N VAL A 95 11.53 4.08 -7.33
CA VAL A 95 11.74 2.63 -7.49
C VAL A 95 13.23 2.27 -7.38
N ALA A 96 14.10 3.01 -8.08
CA ALA A 96 15.54 2.77 -8.04
C ALA A 96 16.13 2.98 -6.64
N GLY A 97 15.84 4.11 -6.02
CA GLY A 97 16.33 4.46 -4.68
C GLY A 97 15.74 3.56 -3.60
N GLY A 98 14.44 3.30 -3.64
CA GLY A 98 13.75 2.37 -2.74
C GLY A 98 14.30 0.94 -2.85
N THR A 99 14.67 0.50 -4.05
CA THR A 99 15.34 -0.79 -4.24
C THR A 99 16.72 -0.81 -3.58
N GLY A 100 17.51 0.25 -3.77
CA GLY A 100 18.81 0.39 -3.08
C GLY A 100 18.68 0.36 -1.56
N PHE A 101 17.73 1.13 -1.01
CA PHE A 101 17.46 1.13 0.43
C PHE A 101 16.94 -0.21 0.94
N ALA A 102 16.05 -0.89 0.21
CA ALA A 102 15.57 -2.21 0.58
C ALA A 102 16.72 -3.22 0.68
N VAL A 103 17.67 -3.21 -0.26
CA VAL A 103 18.87 -4.05 -0.22
C VAL A 103 19.74 -3.73 1.01
N ILE A 104 20.01 -2.45 1.26
CA ILE A 104 20.82 -2.01 2.42
C ILE A 104 20.14 -2.41 3.74
N PHE A 105 18.85 -2.08 3.89
CA PHE A 105 18.10 -2.37 5.11
C PHE A 105 17.93 -3.86 5.34
N THR A 106 17.77 -4.66 4.29
CA THR A 106 17.77 -6.11 4.41
C THR A 106 19.12 -6.61 4.90
N ALA A 107 20.22 -6.15 4.32
CA ALA A 107 21.55 -6.59 4.73
C ALA A 107 21.81 -6.29 6.21
N LEU A 108 21.42 -5.08 6.67
CA LEU A 108 21.49 -4.70 8.08
C LEU A 108 20.56 -5.58 8.94
N ALA A 109 19.28 -5.64 8.61
CA ALA A 109 18.27 -6.36 9.39
C ALA A 109 18.53 -7.87 9.51
N VAL A 110 19.11 -8.49 8.47
CA VAL A 110 19.38 -9.93 8.42
C VAL A 110 20.73 -10.24 9.07
N TYR A 111 21.80 -9.54 8.67
CA TYR A 111 23.15 -9.94 9.06
C TYR A 111 23.63 -9.38 10.40
N THR A 112 22.87 -8.48 11.04
CA THR A 112 23.06 -8.17 12.47
C THR A 112 22.44 -9.21 13.40
N GLN A 113 21.66 -10.16 12.86
CA GLN A 113 20.97 -11.18 13.65
C GLN A 113 21.78 -12.49 13.69
N PRO A 114 21.66 -13.29 14.77
CA PRO A 114 22.32 -14.59 14.86
C PRO A 114 22.01 -15.46 13.64
N LYS A 115 22.99 -16.24 13.20
CA LYS A 115 22.79 -17.20 12.10
C LYS A 115 21.70 -18.20 12.48
N THR A 116 20.89 -18.58 11.48
CA THR A 116 19.91 -19.65 11.64
C THR A 116 20.54 -21.00 11.28
N GLU A 117 19.78 -22.09 11.39
CA GLU A 117 20.20 -23.42 10.92
C GLU A 117 20.44 -23.47 9.40
N ASN A 118 19.92 -22.48 8.66
CA ASN A 118 20.16 -22.34 7.24
C ASN A 118 21.61 -21.91 6.97
N THR A 119 22.32 -22.69 6.15
CA THR A 119 23.71 -22.43 5.79
C THR A 119 23.86 -21.49 4.59
N ASN A 120 22.78 -21.24 3.83
CA ASN A 120 22.82 -20.39 2.63
C ASN A 120 22.56 -18.91 2.97
N PRO A 121 23.57 -18.02 2.88
CA PRO A 121 23.41 -16.61 3.22
C PRO A 121 22.48 -15.85 2.26
N ILE A 122 22.31 -16.30 1.01
CA ILE A 122 21.40 -15.67 0.03
C ILE A 122 19.95 -15.97 0.40
N THR A 123 19.67 -17.19 0.83
CA THR A 123 18.33 -17.56 1.30
C THR A 123 17.96 -16.79 2.56
N ASP A 124 18.91 -16.62 3.50
CA ASP A 124 18.69 -15.76 4.68
C ASP A 124 18.48 -14.29 4.32
N PHE A 125 19.20 -13.78 3.31
CA PHE A 125 19.00 -12.43 2.81
C PHE A 125 17.59 -12.25 2.23
N TYR A 126 17.14 -13.20 1.40
CA TYR A 126 15.84 -13.11 0.74
C TYR A 126 14.66 -13.32 1.69
N LEU A 127 14.71 -14.37 2.53
CA LEU A 127 13.61 -14.77 3.41
C LEU A 127 13.67 -14.10 4.79
N GLY A 128 14.84 -13.66 5.25
CA GLY A 128 15.04 -13.06 6.56
C GLY A 128 15.30 -14.08 7.68
N ARG A 129 15.80 -13.57 8.81
CA ARG A 129 16.11 -14.38 10.01
C ARG A 129 15.13 -14.19 11.16
N VAL A 130 14.58 -12.98 11.29
CA VAL A 130 13.70 -12.59 12.39
C VAL A 130 12.27 -12.41 11.90
N GLN A 131 11.31 -12.79 12.74
CA GLN A 131 9.89 -12.68 12.42
C GLN A 131 9.45 -11.21 12.34
N GLU A 132 9.86 -10.40 13.32
CA GLU A 132 9.45 -9.00 13.45
C GLU A 132 10.61 -8.18 13.97
N ILE A 133 10.67 -6.92 13.55
CA ILE A 133 11.61 -5.92 14.05
C ILE A 133 10.78 -4.80 14.63
N ARG A 134 11.06 -4.46 15.89
CA ARG A 134 10.27 -3.51 16.67
C ARG A 134 11.16 -2.47 17.32
N PHE A 135 10.63 -1.26 17.44
CA PHE A 135 11.33 -0.11 18.00
C PHE A 135 10.46 0.62 19.02
N PHE A 136 11.11 1.42 19.87
CA PHE A 136 10.46 2.33 20.83
C PHE A 136 9.47 1.63 21.77
N ASN A 137 9.90 0.53 22.42
CA ASN A 137 9.06 -0.28 23.31
C ASN A 137 7.78 -0.77 22.62
N ASP A 138 7.94 -1.46 21.48
CA ASP A 138 6.87 -2.03 20.65
C ASP A 138 5.86 -1.03 20.07
N ARG A 139 6.12 0.28 20.18
CA ARG A 139 5.24 1.30 19.59
C ARG A 139 5.30 1.34 18.08
N LEU A 140 6.41 0.88 17.50
CA LEU A 140 6.60 0.74 16.06
C LEU A 140 6.97 -0.70 15.74
N ASP A 141 6.10 -1.39 15.03
CA ASP A 141 6.39 -2.66 14.39
C ASP A 141 6.65 -2.43 12.90
N LEU A 142 7.77 -2.94 12.39
CA LEU A 142 8.24 -2.60 11.06
C LEU A 142 7.31 -3.11 9.95
N LYS A 143 6.73 -4.31 10.11
CA LYS A 143 5.77 -4.86 9.13
C LYS A 143 4.48 -4.07 9.11
N MET A 144 3.95 -3.73 10.29
CA MET A 144 2.77 -2.89 10.36
C MET A 144 3.02 -1.49 9.81
N THR A 145 4.22 -0.95 10.00
CA THR A 145 4.61 0.35 9.41
C THR A 145 4.67 0.25 7.88
N PHE A 146 5.26 -0.81 7.35
CA PHE A 146 5.27 -1.13 5.93
C PHE A 146 3.88 -1.22 5.31
N TYR A 147 2.96 -1.90 5.96
CA TYR A 147 1.55 -1.93 5.56
C TYR A 147 0.90 -0.55 5.50
N VAL A 148 1.19 0.32 6.48
CA VAL A 148 0.68 1.70 6.49
C VAL A 148 1.29 2.53 5.35
N VAL A 149 2.62 2.50 5.20
CA VAL A 149 3.36 3.25 4.18
C VAL A 149 2.96 2.80 2.78
N GLY A 150 3.07 1.50 2.48
CA GLY A 150 2.78 0.94 1.16
C GLY A 150 1.35 1.20 0.73
N GLY A 151 0.38 0.94 1.63
CA GLY A 151 -1.04 1.22 1.38
C GLY A 151 -1.29 2.71 1.10
N THR A 152 -0.78 3.60 1.96
CA THR A 152 -1.00 5.05 1.78
C THR A 152 -0.34 5.57 0.51
N MET A 153 0.89 5.15 0.22
CA MET A 153 1.63 5.59 -0.96
C MET A 153 1.00 5.09 -2.25
N LEU A 154 0.39 3.90 -2.27
CA LEU A 154 -0.38 3.44 -3.42
C LEU A 154 -1.50 4.44 -3.78
N GLY A 155 -2.26 4.88 -2.77
CA GLY A 155 -3.35 5.84 -2.95
C GLY A 155 -2.83 7.22 -3.36
N ILE A 156 -1.86 7.77 -2.62
CA ILE A 156 -1.29 9.09 -2.89
C ILE A 156 -0.61 9.13 -4.26
N ASN A 157 0.14 8.09 -4.66
CA ASN A 157 0.82 8.07 -5.94
C ASN A 157 -0.17 7.97 -7.12
N ALA A 158 -1.26 7.19 -6.96
CA ALA A 158 -2.34 7.17 -7.95
C ALA A 158 -3.02 8.55 -8.09
N MET A 159 -3.29 9.24 -6.98
CA MET A 159 -3.83 10.60 -7.01
C MET A 159 -2.81 11.62 -7.55
N SER A 160 -1.52 11.41 -7.30
CA SER A 160 -0.42 12.22 -7.81
C SER A 160 -0.35 12.13 -9.34
N GLY A 161 -0.55 10.95 -9.92
CA GLY A 161 -0.61 10.81 -11.38
C GLY A 161 -1.85 11.45 -12.00
N ALA A 162 -2.98 11.45 -11.28
CA ALA A 162 -4.17 12.19 -11.71
C ALA A 162 -3.98 13.71 -11.63
N ALA A 163 -3.26 14.21 -10.62
CA ALA A 163 -2.88 15.62 -10.53
C ALA A 163 -1.97 16.02 -11.70
N TRP A 164 -0.92 15.23 -11.95
CA TRP A 164 -0.03 15.43 -13.11
C TRP A 164 -0.83 15.48 -14.42
N HIS A 165 -1.71 14.51 -14.64
CA HIS A 165 -2.54 14.43 -15.85
C HIS A 165 -3.45 15.67 -16.01
N TYR A 166 -4.07 16.12 -14.92
CA TYR A 166 -4.90 17.33 -14.94
C TYR A 166 -4.09 18.56 -15.37
N GLU A 167 -2.88 18.73 -14.83
CA GLU A 167 -2.01 19.86 -15.15
C GLU A 167 -1.57 19.87 -16.61
N GLN A 168 -1.31 18.70 -17.19
CA GLN A 168 -0.92 18.61 -18.60
C GLN A 168 -2.06 18.86 -19.58
N PHE A 169 -3.26 18.33 -19.30
CA PHE A 169 -4.34 18.27 -20.31
C PHE A 169 -5.52 19.21 -20.04
N SER A 170 -5.60 19.85 -18.87
CA SER A 170 -6.65 20.85 -18.61
C SER A 170 -6.52 22.11 -19.49
N PRO A 171 -5.33 22.63 -19.84
CA PRO A 171 -5.22 23.82 -20.70
C PRO A 171 -5.77 23.60 -22.12
N THR A 172 -5.71 22.37 -22.63
CA THR A 172 -6.21 22.00 -23.97
C THR A 172 -7.60 21.36 -23.93
N ASN A 173 -8.18 21.18 -22.74
CA ASN A 173 -9.47 20.50 -22.54
C ASN A 173 -9.48 19.05 -23.06
N GLU A 174 -8.36 18.34 -22.89
CA GLU A 174 -8.14 16.96 -23.34
C GLU A 174 -7.99 15.99 -22.15
N VAL A 175 -8.62 16.32 -21.02
CA VAL A 175 -8.51 15.52 -19.80
C VAL A 175 -9.21 14.17 -19.95
N ASN A 176 -8.45 13.09 -19.78
CA ASN A 176 -8.93 11.71 -19.76
C ASN A 176 -9.53 11.35 -18.38
N LEU A 177 -10.86 11.28 -18.33
CA LEU A 177 -11.59 10.92 -17.11
C LEU A 177 -11.25 9.52 -16.57
N GLY A 178 -10.75 8.60 -17.40
CA GLY A 178 -10.33 7.27 -16.98
C GLY A 178 -9.19 7.29 -15.95
N VAL A 179 -8.30 8.29 -16.04
CA VAL A 179 -7.21 8.49 -15.07
C VAL A 179 -7.75 8.79 -13.67
N PHE A 180 -8.82 9.59 -13.58
CA PHE A 180 -9.46 9.90 -12.29
C PHE A 180 -10.23 8.72 -11.72
N VAL A 181 -10.90 7.93 -12.57
CA VAL A 181 -11.55 6.68 -12.16
C VAL A 181 -10.51 5.72 -11.58
N TYR A 182 -9.36 5.57 -12.25
CA TYR A 182 -8.23 4.78 -11.75
C TYR A 182 -7.79 5.25 -10.36
N ALA A 183 -7.48 6.54 -10.21
CA ALA A 183 -7.05 7.11 -8.93
C ALA A 183 -8.12 6.95 -7.84
N ALA A 184 -9.40 7.14 -8.16
CA ALA A 184 -10.51 6.99 -7.23
C ALA A 184 -10.67 5.53 -6.76
N ILE A 185 -10.56 4.56 -7.67
CA ILE A 185 -10.61 3.12 -7.35
C ILE A 185 -9.49 2.73 -6.36
N PHE A 186 -8.25 3.13 -6.64
CA PHE A 186 -7.13 2.84 -5.74
C PHE A 186 -7.26 3.57 -4.41
N THR A 187 -7.72 4.82 -4.41
CA THR A 187 -7.97 5.59 -3.18
C THR A 187 -9.05 4.92 -2.33
N PHE A 188 -10.15 4.46 -2.93
CA PHE A 188 -11.20 3.72 -2.22
C PHE A 188 -10.65 2.41 -1.65
N TYR A 189 -9.89 1.64 -2.45
CA TYR A 189 -9.27 0.39 -2.02
C TYR A 189 -8.37 0.61 -0.80
N VAL A 190 -7.51 1.64 -0.84
CA VAL A 190 -6.59 1.99 0.26
C VAL A 190 -7.35 2.51 1.48
N PHE A 191 -8.42 3.27 1.29
CA PHE A 191 -9.26 3.72 2.39
C PHE A 191 -9.92 2.53 3.12
N ASP A 192 -10.56 1.61 2.39
CA ASP A 192 -11.13 0.37 2.95
C ASP A 192 -10.06 -0.47 3.66
N TYR A 193 -8.87 -0.57 3.06
CA TYR A 193 -7.70 -1.22 3.66
C TYR A 193 -7.36 -0.65 5.05
N HIS A 194 -7.31 0.68 5.20
CA HIS A 194 -7.00 1.32 6.48
C HIS A 194 -8.17 1.30 7.47
N VAL A 195 -9.42 1.38 7.01
CA VAL A 195 -10.60 1.17 7.88
C VAL A 195 -10.54 -0.21 8.54
N PHE A 196 -10.12 -1.22 7.78
CA PHE A 196 -9.97 -2.60 8.23
C PHE A 196 -8.52 -2.98 8.58
N GLU A 197 -7.68 -2.02 8.99
CA GLU A 197 -6.24 -2.21 9.31
C GLU A 197 -5.98 -3.43 10.22
N ARG A 198 -6.87 -3.70 11.18
CA ARG A 198 -6.75 -4.85 12.09
C ARG A 198 -6.69 -6.21 11.39
N VAL A 199 -7.19 -6.31 10.16
CA VAL A 199 -7.18 -7.54 9.37
C VAL A 199 -5.75 -7.94 8.99
N GLN A 200 -4.83 -6.97 8.87
CA GLN A 200 -3.42 -7.25 8.63
C GLN A 200 -2.77 -8.05 9.76
N LEU A 201 -3.34 -8.00 10.97
CA LEU A 201 -2.87 -8.81 12.08
C LEU A 201 -3.10 -10.32 11.92
N TYR A 202 -3.78 -10.74 10.85
CA TYR A 202 -4.13 -12.12 10.55
C TYR A 202 -3.53 -12.59 9.21
N THR A 203 -2.69 -11.79 8.56
CA THR A 203 -2.07 -12.18 7.28
C THR A 203 -0.89 -13.11 7.49
N PHE A 204 -0.61 -13.90 6.46
CA PHE A 204 0.53 -14.82 6.44
C PHE A 204 1.85 -14.09 6.65
N ASP A 205 2.02 -12.92 6.03
CA ASP A 205 3.25 -12.13 6.14
C ASP A 205 3.56 -11.78 7.60
N LEU A 206 2.56 -11.34 8.37
CA LEU A 206 2.78 -11.00 9.78
C LEU A 206 3.06 -12.24 10.63
N ILE A 207 2.30 -13.32 10.41
CA ILE A 207 2.32 -14.51 11.28
C ILE A 207 3.52 -15.42 11.02
N HIS A 208 3.93 -15.59 9.75
CA HIS A 208 4.88 -16.63 9.35
C HIS A 208 6.09 -16.13 8.55
N GLU A 209 5.96 -15.04 7.79
CA GLU A 209 7.11 -14.57 6.99
C GLU A 209 8.12 -13.84 7.85
N LYS A 210 9.41 -13.94 7.53
CA LYS A 210 10.47 -13.24 8.23
C LYS A 210 10.86 -11.97 7.47
N MET A 211 11.57 -11.07 8.15
CA MET A 211 12.02 -9.80 7.60
C MET A 211 13.29 -9.98 6.74
N GLY A 212 13.09 -10.31 5.46
CA GLY A 212 14.14 -10.37 4.43
C GLY A 212 13.85 -9.47 3.24
N LEU A 213 14.65 -9.57 2.17
CA LEU A 213 14.53 -8.72 0.97
C LEU A 213 13.12 -8.75 0.40
N LYS A 214 12.47 -9.92 0.40
CA LYS A 214 11.10 -10.06 -0.07
C LYS A 214 10.15 -9.06 0.61
N MET A 215 10.26 -8.92 1.94
CA MET A 215 9.43 -7.99 2.71
C MET A 215 9.87 -6.55 2.50
N PHE A 216 11.16 -6.24 2.70
CA PHE A 216 11.66 -4.88 2.54
C PHE A 216 11.39 -4.31 1.14
N TRP A 217 11.68 -5.07 0.08
CA TRP A 217 11.48 -4.61 -1.29
C TRP A 217 10.00 -4.58 -1.67
N GLY A 218 9.25 -5.62 -1.30
CA GLY A 218 7.81 -5.69 -1.51
C GLY A 218 7.09 -4.48 -0.93
N ASP A 219 7.36 -4.17 0.33
CA ASP A 219 6.61 -3.16 1.05
C ASP A 219 7.11 -1.73 0.82
N ILE A 220 8.43 -1.53 0.66
CA ILE A 220 9.00 -0.19 0.38
C ILE A 220 8.74 0.22 -1.07
N VAL A 221 8.76 -0.71 -2.03
CA VAL A 221 8.77 -0.36 -3.46
C VAL A 221 7.50 -0.81 -4.17
N ILE A 222 7.13 -2.08 -4.06
CA ILE A 222 6.08 -2.64 -4.93
C ILE A 222 4.74 -1.96 -4.68
N TYR A 223 4.29 -1.89 -3.42
CA TYR A 223 2.97 -1.35 -3.09
C TYR A 223 2.85 0.13 -3.47
N GLY A 224 3.78 0.98 -3.04
CA GLY A 224 3.68 2.43 -3.22
C GLY A 224 3.95 2.92 -4.65
N TRP A 225 4.73 2.18 -5.43
CA TRP A 225 5.21 2.65 -6.72
C TRP A 225 4.95 1.67 -7.87
N LEU A 226 5.16 0.36 -7.72
CA LEU A 226 4.99 -0.55 -8.86
C LEU A 226 3.54 -0.99 -9.13
N PHE A 227 2.64 -0.95 -8.14
CA PHE A 227 1.23 -1.22 -8.37
C PHE A 227 0.53 -0.18 -9.25
N ILE A 228 1.13 1.00 -9.41
CA ILE A 228 0.64 2.03 -10.33
C ILE A 228 1.29 2.01 -11.72
N VAL A 229 2.02 0.95 -12.08
CA VAL A 229 2.63 0.82 -13.42
C VAL A 229 1.66 1.08 -14.59
N PRO A 230 0.38 0.65 -14.56
CA PRO A 230 -0.56 1.01 -15.62
C PRO A 230 -0.75 2.52 -15.78
N LEU A 231 -0.65 3.29 -14.70
CA LEU A 231 -0.76 4.74 -14.70
C LEU A 231 0.50 5.42 -15.26
N TYR A 232 1.67 4.79 -15.17
CA TYR A 232 2.92 5.34 -15.72
C TYR A 232 2.76 5.71 -17.18
N GLY A 233 2.24 4.80 -18.01
CA GLY A 233 1.96 5.10 -19.41
C GLY A 233 0.67 5.89 -19.61
N MET A 234 -0.39 5.51 -18.91
CA MET A 234 -1.74 6.04 -19.18
C MET A 234 -1.88 7.54 -18.88
N ALA A 235 -1.23 8.06 -17.84
CA ALA A 235 -1.40 9.46 -17.47
C ALA A 235 -0.89 10.42 -18.55
N ALA A 236 0.07 10.00 -19.40
CA ALA A 236 0.64 10.80 -20.48
C ALA A 236 -0.23 10.87 -21.76
N TYR A 237 -1.38 10.19 -21.78
CA TYR A 237 -2.27 10.23 -22.94
C TYR A 237 -3.51 11.08 -22.67
N PRO A 238 -3.93 11.91 -23.65
CA PRO A 238 -5.14 12.72 -23.56
C PRO A 238 -6.41 11.86 -23.55
N ASP A 239 -7.57 12.52 -23.48
CA ASP A 239 -8.86 11.91 -23.75
C ASP A 239 -8.79 11.08 -25.05
N PRO A 240 -9.26 9.81 -25.02
CA PRO A 240 -9.15 8.90 -26.16
C PRO A 240 -10.09 9.26 -27.33
N GLY A 241 -10.88 10.33 -27.24
CA GLY A 241 -11.77 10.81 -28.31
C GLY A 241 -13.03 9.97 -28.47
N PHE A 242 -13.44 9.23 -27.44
CA PHE A 242 -14.71 8.49 -27.47
C PHE A 242 -15.90 9.45 -27.50
N SER A 243 -17.00 9.01 -28.12
CA SER A 243 -18.26 9.76 -28.00
C SER A 243 -18.70 9.80 -26.54
N THR A 244 -19.43 10.85 -26.14
CA THR A 244 -19.88 11.04 -24.75
C THR A 244 -20.59 9.80 -24.19
N ALA A 245 -21.40 9.12 -25.01
CA ALA A 245 -22.08 7.89 -24.62
C ALA A 245 -21.11 6.77 -24.27
N TRP A 246 -20.08 6.54 -25.10
CA TRP A 246 -19.06 5.52 -24.85
C TRP A 246 -18.16 5.87 -23.67
N THR A 247 -17.83 7.14 -23.48
CA THR A 247 -17.10 7.60 -22.29
C THR A 247 -17.85 7.24 -21.01
N TYR A 248 -19.16 7.47 -20.95
CA TYR A 248 -19.96 7.07 -19.78
C TYR A 248 -20.05 5.55 -19.61
N VAL A 249 -20.16 4.78 -20.69
CA VAL A 249 -20.13 3.32 -20.61
C VAL A 249 -18.84 2.84 -19.95
N TRP A 250 -17.68 3.38 -20.32
CA TRP A 250 -16.40 2.99 -19.74
C TRP A 250 -16.25 3.42 -18.28
N ILE A 251 -16.57 4.67 -17.96
CA ILE A 251 -16.45 5.20 -16.60
C ILE A 251 -17.39 4.46 -15.63
N ILE A 252 -18.66 4.33 -16.00
CA ILE A 252 -19.67 3.65 -15.17
C ILE A 252 -19.38 2.16 -15.12
N GLY A 253 -19.06 1.54 -16.27
CA GLY A 253 -18.76 0.12 -16.37
C GLY A 253 -17.56 -0.28 -15.51
N ALA A 254 -16.45 0.46 -15.59
CA ALA A 254 -15.27 0.21 -14.76
C ALA A 254 -15.57 0.38 -13.27
N SER A 255 -16.29 1.44 -12.90
CA SER A 255 -16.68 1.71 -11.51
C SER A 255 -17.61 0.62 -10.97
N ALA A 256 -18.61 0.19 -11.75
CA ALA A 256 -19.53 -0.88 -11.39
C ALA A 256 -18.81 -2.22 -11.24
N LEU A 257 -17.91 -2.56 -12.18
CA LEU A 257 -17.10 -3.76 -12.11
C LEU A 257 -16.26 -3.79 -10.83
N PHE A 258 -15.61 -2.67 -10.50
CA PHE A 258 -14.86 -2.54 -9.26
C PHE A 258 -15.75 -2.74 -8.03
N LEU A 259 -16.90 -2.05 -7.96
CA LEU A 259 -17.81 -2.13 -6.81
C LEU A 259 -18.43 -3.53 -6.64
N VAL A 260 -18.70 -4.24 -7.73
CA VAL A 260 -19.14 -5.65 -7.69
C VAL A 260 -18.01 -6.52 -7.14
N GLY A 261 -16.78 -6.38 -7.65
CA GLY A 261 -15.62 -7.13 -7.15
C GLY A 261 -15.34 -6.86 -5.66
N TRP A 262 -15.39 -5.59 -5.26
CA TRP A 262 -15.28 -5.19 -3.86
C TRP A 262 -16.40 -5.78 -3.00
N SER A 263 -17.66 -5.73 -3.47
CA SER A 263 -18.81 -6.29 -2.73
C SER A 263 -18.66 -7.79 -2.51
N ILE A 264 -18.16 -8.53 -3.51
CA ILE A 264 -17.87 -9.96 -3.37
C ILE A 264 -16.75 -10.17 -2.33
N SER A 265 -15.63 -9.47 -2.46
CA SER A 265 -14.47 -9.64 -1.59
C SER A 265 -14.74 -9.23 -0.13
N ARG A 266 -15.20 -7.99 0.08
CA ARG A 266 -15.54 -7.46 1.41
C ARG A 266 -16.75 -8.18 1.99
N GLY A 267 -17.77 -8.44 1.17
CA GLY A 267 -18.97 -9.17 1.57
C GLY A 267 -18.67 -10.57 2.07
N ALA A 268 -17.84 -11.35 1.35
CA ALA A 268 -17.44 -12.68 1.79
C ALA A 268 -16.66 -12.65 3.11
N ASN A 269 -15.75 -11.68 3.28
CA ASN A 269 -15.02 -11.49 4.54
C ASN A 269 -15.94 -11.13 5.71
N MET A 270 -16.91 -10.24 5.48
CA MET A 270 -17.89 -9.83 6.50
C MET A 270 -18.90 -10.95 6.81
N GLN A 271 -19.27 -11.76 5.82
CA GLN A 271 -20.09 -12.95 6.02
C GLN A 271 -19.37 -13.94 6.93
N LYS A 272 -18.10 -14.26 6.64
CA LYS A 272 -17.24 -15.10 7.49
C LYS A 272 -17.14 -14.55 8.91
N TYR A 273 -16.84 -13.25 9.05
CA TYR A 273 -16.71 -12.60 10.36
C TYR A 273 -18.02 -12.68 11.17
N THR A 274 -19.14 -12.36 10.54
CA THR A 274 -20.46 -12.36 11.17
C THR A 274 -20.85 -13.76 11.61
N PHE A 275 -20.72 -14.76 10.71
CA PHE A 275 -21.00 -16.15 11.03
C PHE A 275 -20.14 -16.67 12.19
N LYS A 276 -18.83 -16.35 12.20
CA LYS A 276 -17.93 -16.80 13.28
C LYS A 276 -18.24 -16.16 14.64
N ARG A 277 -18.93 -15.02 14.69
CA ARG A 277 -19.36 -14.38 15.94
C ARG A 277 -20.78 -14.74 16.35
N TRP A 278 -21.64 -14.99 15.38
CA TRP A 278 -23.07 -15.23 15.54
C TRP A 278 -23.52 -16.31 14.55
N PRO A 279 -23.19 -17.58 14.82
CA PRO A 279 -23.46 -18.69 13.89
C PRO A 279 -24.95 -18.94 13.63
N GLU A 280 -25.83 -18.44 14.51
CA GLU A 280 -27.28 -18.50 14.39
C GLU A 280 -27.87 -17.42 13.46
N ARG A 281 -27.10 -16.40 13.07
CA ARG A 281 -27.62 -15.32 12.24
C ARG A 281 -27.69 -15.71 10.77
N LYS A 282 -28.86 -15.48 10.18
CA LYS A 282 -29.10 -15.65 8.74
C LYS A 282 -28.27 -14.68 7.91
N PHE A 283 -27.67 -15.18 6.83
CA PHE A 283 -27.09 -14.32 5.81
C PHE A 283 -28.21 -13.60 5.04
N LEU A 284 -28.09 -12.28 4.91
CA LEU A 284 -29.12 -11.39 4.34
C LEU A 284 -30.51 -11.52 5.00
N GLY A 285 -30.57 -12.02 6.23
CA GLY A 285 -31.83 -12.24 6.96
C GLY A 285 -32.66 -13.43 6.47
N ILE A 286 -32.28 -14.10 5.38
CA ILE A 286 -33.10 -15.15 4.74
C ILE A 286 -32.38 -16.49 4.57
N ILE A 287 -31.05 -16.50 4.47
CA ILE A 287 -30.28 -17.72 4.20
C ILE A 287 -29.76 -18.31 5.53
N GLU A 288 -30.25 -19.49 5.88
CA GLU A 288 -29.78 -20.24 7.05
C GLU A 288 -28.31 -20.67 6.87
N PRO A 289 -27.44 -20.45 7.87
CA PRO A 289 -26.06 -20.91 7.81
C PRO A 289 -25.98 -22.44 7.72
N ARG A 290 -25.24 -22.93 6.72
CA ARG A 290 -24.82 -24.34 6.63
C ARG A 290 -23.32 -24.40 6.83
N TYR A 291 -22.87 -25.17 7.81
CA TYR A 291 -21.47 -25.22 8.20
C TYR A 291 -21.07 -26.61 8.66
N ILE A 292 -19.76 -26.87 8.57
CA ILE A 292 -19.14 -28.09 9.09
C ILE A 292 -18.51 -27.72 10.43
N GLN A 293 -18.88 -28.45 11.48
CA GLN A 293 -18.21 -28.36 12.76
C GLN A 293 -17.09 -29.40 12.77
N ALA A 294 -15.86 -28.96 13.02
CA ALA A 294 -14.80 -29.91 13.34
C ALA A 294 -15.22 -30.63 14.62
N GLY A 295 -15.22 -31.96 14.60
CA GLY A 295 -15.46 -32.76 15.82
C GLY A 295 -14.40 -32.49 16.90
N ASP A 296 -14.57 -33.12 18.05
CA ASP A 296 -13.67 -32.93 19.19
C ASP A 296 -12.21 -33.23 18.76
N ARG A 297 -11.32 -32.25 18.97
CA ARG A 297 -9.87 -32.35 18.75
C ARG A 297 -9.15 -32.42 20.08
#